data_AF-A0ABD2TC51-F1
#
_entry.id   AF-A0ABD2TC51-F1
#
_cell.length_a   1.000
_cell.length_b   1.000
_cell.length_c   1.000
_cell.angle_alpha   90.00
_cell.angle_beta   90.00
_cell.angle_gamma   90.00
#
_symmetry.space_group_name_H-M   'P 1'
#
loop_
_entity.id
_entity.type
_entity.pdbx_description
1 polymer ?
#
loop_
_entity_poly.entity_id
_entity_poly.type
_entity_poly.pdbx_seq_one_letter_code
_entity_poly.pdbx_strand_id
1 'polypeptide(L)'
;MEALQAVKDMFPRMSNSELMAPVDDVAVSTDKLRQQLLKEGVSESAIQESELIMRNEFASLQNQLMLLKQKHRMLMDTLRQLETEKVDLENTVVDESQRQCKEVGPSARLRQDKYSEASASESEDDNERVDAAEEDTDDEENTFFDTKDFLSSSSFKSSGSDFRTSSFSSDDDDLYAYASDESVDPIIKSAGTKFPYVKRRKKLPNPIEKEKGVSLWSMIKDNIGKDLTKVCLPVYFNEPLSSLQKSFEDLEYSYLLDRASEWGRRVSHHPMIIACHCEGTGWKFSGDSNLKSKFWGRSIQLDPVGILTLEFDDGEIFQWSKVTTSIYNLILGKLYCDHYGTMRIQGNRNYSCKLKFKEQSIIDRNPHQVQGIVQDRSGKTVATLFGKWDESMHYVNGDFSSGKGFDSLSEAHLLWKRSKPPKDPTRYNLTRFAITMNELIPGLKDKLPPTDSRLRPDQRCLENGEYDMANSEKLRLEERQRQARKMQERGWKPQWFAKEKGGDSYHYIGGYWEAREKGKWEACPDIFGHIPCDQM
;
A
#
# COMPACT_ATOMS: atom_id res chain seq x y z
N MET A 1 35.86 -20.15 14.07
CA MET A 1 35.87 -20.14 12.58
C MET A 1 35.84 -21.55 12.03
N GLU A 2 36.73 -22.46 12.46
CA GLU A 2 36.85 -23.84 11.93
C GLU A 2 35.50 -24.60 11.84
N ALA A 3 34.65 -24.58 12.86
CA ALA A 3 33.34 -25.22 12.81
C ALA A 3 32.38 -24.61 11.76
N LEU A 4 32.49 -23.30 11.49
CA LEU A 4 31.69 -22.63 10.46
C LEU A 4 32.23 -22.94 9.05
N GLN A 5 33.56 -23.07 8.92
CA GLN A 5 34.20 -23.52 7.69
C GLN A 5 33.79 -24.96 7.39
N ALA A 6 33.87 -25.87 8.37
CA ALA A 6 33.43 -27.26 8.23
C ALA A 6 31.95 -27.39 7.79
N VAL A 7 31.05 -26.56 8.33
CA VAL A 7 29.64 -26.54 7.89
C VAL A 7 29.48 -25.95 6.48
N LYS A 8 30.29 -24.94 6.11
CA LYS A 8 30.29 -24.36 4.75
C LYS A 8 30.87 -25.33 3.71
N ASP A 9 31.88 -26.12 4.09
CA ASP A 9 32.48 -27.16 3.27
C ASP A 9 31.57 -28.39 3.14
N MET A 10 30.72 -28.65 4.15
CA MET A 10 29.66 -29.68 4.08
C MET A 10 28.47 -29.28 3.19
N PHE A 11 28.19 -27.97 3.04
CA PHE A 11 27.05 -27.46 2.28
C PHE A 11 27.43 -26.20 1.48
N PRO A 12 28.17 -26.34 0.37
CA PRO A 12 28.44 -25.22 -0.53
C PRO A 12 27.14 -24.69 -1.14
N ARG A 13 26.93 -23.37 -1.04
CA ARG A 13 25.88 -22.67 -1.79
C ARG A 13 26.36 -22.46 -3.22
N MET A 14 25.66 -23.01 -4.20
CA MET A 14 25.82 -22.59 -5.60
C MET A 14 25.10 -21.25 -5.80
N SER A 15 25.80 -20.27 -6.36
CA SER A 15 25.22 -19.08 -7.00
C SER A 15 24.36 -19.45 -8.21
N ASN A 16 23.55 -18.53 -8.76
CA ASN A 16 22.89 -18.80 -10.04
C ASN A 16 23.89 -18.99 -11.18
N SER A 17 25.09 -18.40 -11.08
CA SER A 17 26.21 -18.67 -11.99
C SER A 17 26.64 -20.15 -11.97
N GLU A 18 26.83 -20.74 -10.79
CA GLU A 18 27.15 -22.17 -10.62
C GLU A 18 25.95 -23.09 -10.92
N LEU A 19 24.72 -22.61 -10.70
CA LEU A 19 23.51 -23.35 -11.05
C LEU A 19 23.38 -23.55 -12.58
N MET A 20 23.82 -22.54 -13.34
CA MET A 20 23.84 -22.47 -14.81
C MET A 20 25.16 -22.92 -15.46
N ALA A 21 26.21 -23.14 -14.67
CA ALA A 21 27.50 -23.62 -15.16
C ALA A 21 27.37 -25.02 -15.81
N PRO A 22 28.24 -25.34 -16.79
CA PRO A 22 28.41 -26.72 -17.24
C PRO A 22 28.81 -27.60 -16.05
N VAL A 23 28.07 -28.69 -15.83
CA VAL A 23 28.41 -29.65 -14.78
C VAL A 23 29.53 -30.54 -15.30
N ASP A 24 30.75 -30.33 -14.80
CA ASP A 24 31.85 -31.29 -14.96
C ASP A 24 31.43 -32.66 -14.40
N ASP A 25 31.82 -33.73 -15.10
CA ASP A 25 31.23 -35.05 -14.89
C ASP A 25 31.63 -35.66 -13.53
N VAL A 26 30.67 -35.69 -12.58
CA VAL A 26 30.91 -36.03 -11.17
C VAL A 26 31.08 -37.54 -11.01
N ALA A 27 32.28 -38.04 -11.26
CA ALA A 27 32.63 -39.45 -11.18
C ALA A 27 32.48 -40.02 -9.76
N VAL A 28 31.48 -40.90 -9.56
CA VAL A 28 31.23 -41.58 -8.28
C VAL A 28 32.18 -42.78 -8.09
N SER A 29 33.03 -42.70 -7.07
CA SER A 29 33.88 -43.81 -6.62
C SER A 29 33.07 -44.94 -5.97
N THR A 30 33.40 -46.18 -6.31
CA THR A 30 32.83 -47.39 -5.71
C THR A 30 33.73 -48.01 -4.62
N ASP A 31 34.90 -47.43 -4.34
CA ASP A 31 35.97 -48.06 -3.56
C ASP A 31 35.57 -48.40 -2.12
N LYS A 32 34.78 -47.53 -1.47
CA LYS A 32 34.26 -47.76 -0.12
C LYS A 32 33.28 -48.94 -0.05
N LEU A 33 32.45 -49.10 -1.08
CA LEU A 33 31.54 -50.25 -1.21
C LEU A 33 32.36 -51.53 -1.42
N ARG A 34 33.36 -51.49 -2.32
CA ARG A 34 34.27 -52.61 -2.57
C ARG A 34 34.95 -53.11 -1.30
N GLN A 35 35.53 -52.19 -0.51
CA GLN A 35 36.23 -52.51 0.73
C GLN A 35 35.32 -53.17 1.78
N GLN A 36 34.07 -52.74 1.91
CA GLN A 36 33.13 -53.33 2.87
C GLN A 36 32.66 -54.72 2.41
N LEU A 37 32.32 -54.90 1.13
CA LEU A 37 31.88 -56.20 0.59
C LEU A 37 33.00 -57.27 0.66
N LEU A 38 34.25 -56.87 0.39
CA LEU A 38 35.43 -57.73 0.59
C LEU A 38 35.59 -58.17 2.05
N LYS A 39 35.33 -57.27 3.01
CA LYS A 39 35.42 -57.53 4.45
C LYS A 39 34.33 -58.47 4.95
N GLU A 40 33.17 -58.50 4.29
CA GLU A 40 32.07 -59.44 4.56
C GLU A 40 32.20 -60.77 3.81
N GLY A 41 33.27 -60.97 3.02
CA GLY A 41 33.57 -62.24 2.34
C GLY A 41 32.79 -62.48 1.05
N VAL A 42 32.24 -61.42 0.43
CA VAL A 42 31.51 -61.49 -0.85
C VAL A 42 32.49 -61.81 -1.99
N SER A 43 32.06 -62.58 -3.00
CA SER A 43 32.91 -62.94 -4.13
C SER A 43 33.15 -61.74 -5.07
N GLU A 44 34.36 -61.66 -5.62
CA GLU A 44 34.80 -60.57 -6.51
C GLU A 44 33.85 -60.33 -7.71
N SER A 45 33.21 -61.38 -8.21
CA SER A 45 32.20 -61.28 -9.28
C SER A 45 30.93 -60.54 -8.84
N ALA A 46 30.41 -60.86 -7.66
CA ALA A 46 29.20 -60.21 -7.11
C ALA A 46 29.50 -58.76 -6.66
N ILE A 47 30.75 -58.48 -6.28
CA ILE A 47 31.22 -57.11 -6.04
C ILE A 47 31.21 -56.31 -7.34
N GLN A 48 31.80 -56.82 -8.43
CA GLN A 48 31.79 -56.15 -9.75
C GLN A 48 30.37 -55.92 -10.28
N GLU A 49 29.48 -56.89 -10.11
CA GLU A 49 28.05 -56.78 -10.47
C GLU A 49 27.34 -55.69 -9.64
N SER A 50 27.61 -55.62 -8.33
CA SER A 50 27.07 -54.58 -7.43
C SER A 50 27.58 -53.17 -7.79
N GLU A 51 28.85 -53.04 -8.16
CA GLU A 51 29.43 -51.77 -8.64
C GLU A 51 28.80 -51.32 -9.97
N LEU A 52 28.56 -52.26 -10.89
CA LEU A 52 27.94 -51.98 -12.19
C LEU A 52 26.50 -51.50 -12.01
N ILE A 53 25.72 -52.17 -11.14
CA ILE A 53 24.35 -51.74 -10.80
C ILE A 53 24.37 -50.33 -10.23
N MET A 54 25.22 -50.04 -9.23
CA MET A 54 25.27 -48.72 -8.60
C MET A 54 25.67 -47.60 -9.59
N ARG A 55 26.61 -47.86 -10.51
CA ARG A 55 27.01 -46.90 -11.55
C ARG A 55 25.87 -46.65 -12.55
N ASN A 56 25.12 -47.68 -12.94
CA ASN A 56 23.98 -47.56 -13.86
C ASN A 56 22.82 -46.78 -13.23
N GLU A 57 22.48 -47.06 -11.97
CA GLU A 57 21.44 -46.32 -11.23
C GLU A 57 21.84 -44.85 -11.00
N PHE A 58 23.10 -44.59 -10.65
CA PHE A 58 23.58 -43.20 -10.50
C PHE A 58 23.55 -42.44 -11.83
N ALA A 59 23.99 -43.06 -12.93
CA ALA A 59 23.88 -42.45 -14.27
C ALA A 59 22.42 -42.18 -14.66
N SER A 60 21.48 -43.05 -14.29
CA SER A 60 20.03 -42.83 -14.48
C SER A 60 19.55 -41.58 -13.71
N LEU A 61 19.93 -41.45 -12.44
CA LEU A 61 19.60 -40.30 -11.60
C LEU A 61 20.26 -39.00 -12.09
N GLN A 62 21.52 -39.03 -12.53
CA GLN A 62 22.24 -37.90 -13.10
C GLN A 62 21.56 -37.38 -14.39
N ASN A 63 21.11 -38.29 -15.26
CA ASN A 63 20.31 -37.96 -16.44
C ASN A 63 18.94 -37.36 -16.08
N GLN A 64 18.25 -37.89 -15.06
CA GLN A 64 16.99 -37.32 -14.58
C GLN A 64 17.17 -35.92 -13.99
N LEU A 65 18.23 -35.68 -13.22
CA LEU A 65 18.56 -34.38 -12.64
C LEU A 65 18.93 -33.35 -13.73
N MET A 66 19.70 -33.76 -14.74
CA MET A 66 20.02 -32.91 -15.89
C MET A 66 18.76 -32.53 -16.69
N LEU A 67 17.86 -33.48 -16.94
CA LEU A 67 16.56 -33.23 -17.56
C LEU A 67 15.68 -32.30 -16.70
N LEU A 68 15.75 -32.41 -15.37
CA LEU A 68 15.01 -31.54 -14.45
C LEU A 68 15.56 -30.10 -14.47
N LYS A 69 16.89 -29.93 -14.44
CA LYS A 69 17.55 -28.62 -14.64
C LYS A 69 17.17 -28.01 -15.99
N GLN A 70 17.20 -28.80 -17.07
CA GLN A 70 16.83 -28.32 -18.41
C GLN A 70 15.35 -27.88 -18.48
N LYS A 71 14.44 -28.64 -17.87
CA LYS A 71 13.02 -28.25 -17.74
C LYS A 71 12.83 -26.98 -16.91
N HIS A 72 13.57 -26.82 -15.81
CA HIS A 72 13.53 -25.61 -14.99
C HIS A 72 14.02 -24.39 -15.78
N ARG A 73 15.14 -24.51 -16.50
CA ARG A 73 15.61 -23.45 -17.41
C ARG A 73 14.56 -23.07 -18.46
N MET A 74 14.02 -24.06 -19.18
CA MET A 74 12.97 -23.80 -20.18
C MET A 74 11.73 -23.13 -19.58
N LEU A 75 11.36 -23.47 -18.34
CA LEU A 75 10.24 -22.81 -17.63
C LEU A 75 10.55 -21.34 -17.33
N MET A 76 11.76 -21.03 -16.83
CA MET A 76 12.18 -19.65 -16.54
C MET A 76 12.31 -18.81 -17.82
N ASP A 77 12.88 -19.38 -18.89
CA ASP A 77 12.98 -18.74 -20.20
C ASP A 77 11.58 -18.48 -20.81
N THR A 78 10.65 -19.44 -20.69
CA THR A 78 9.24 -19.28 -21.13
C THR A 78 8.51 -18.22 -20.30
N LEU A 79 8.74 -18.15 -18.98
CA LEU A 79 8.09 -17.17 -18.11
C LEU A 79 8.51 -15.74 -18.47
N ARG A 80 9.82 -15.53 -18.74
CA ARG A 80 10.35 -14.26 -19.27
C ARG A 80 9.78 -13.93 -20.66
N GLN A 81 9.59 -14.92 -21.54
CA GLN A 81 8.95 -14.68 -22.83
C GLN A 81 7.48 -14.25 -22.68
N LEU A 82 6.70 -14.93 -21.84
CA LEU A 82 5.30 -14.59 -21.56
C LEU A 82 5.15 -13.22 -20.87
N GLU A 83 6.16 -12.80 -20.10
CA GLU A 83 6.24 -11.45 -19.53
C GLU A 83 6.40 -10.39 -20.63
N THR A 84 7.34 -10.58 -21.57
CA THR A 84 7.52 -9.72 -22.75
C THR A 84 6.27 -9.70 -23.65
N GLU A 85 5.67 -10.86 -23.92
CA GLU A 85 4.42 -10.93 -24.70
C GLU A 85 3.25 -10.22 -23.99
N LYS A 86 3.14 -10.30 -22.66
CA LYS A 86 2.17 -9.51 -21.88
C LYS A 86 2.47 -8.02 -21.99
N VAL A 87 3.75 -7.62 -21.86
CA VAL A 87 4.22 -6.24 -22.01
C VAL A 87 3.82 -5.68 -23.38
N ASP A 88 4.07 -6.42 -24.45
CA ASP A 88 3.79 -5.99 -25.83
C ASP A 88 2.29 -5.97 -26.15
N LEU A 89 1.50 -6.89 -25.59
CA LEU A 89 0.03 -6.82 -25.68
C LEU A 89 -0.52 -5.59 -24.95
N GLU A 90 -0.03 -5.28 -23.74
CA GLU A 90 -0.42 -4.06 -23.01
C GLU A 90 0.04 -2.78 -23.73
N ASN A 91 1.25 -2.77 -24.30
CA ASN A 91 1.76 -1.68 -25.13
C ASN A 91 0.89 -1.49 -26.38
N THR A 92 0.48 -2.57 -27.06
CA THR A 92 -0.38 -2.54 -28.26
C THR A 92 -1.74 -1.92 -27.95
N VAL A 93 -2.37 -2.30 -26.83
CA VAL A 93 -3.65 -1.73 -26.38
C VAL A 93 -3.52 -0.24 -26.00
N VAL A 94 -2.39 0.17 -25.42
CA VAL A 94 -2.04 1.59 -25.22
C VAL A 94 -1.95 2.33 -26.55
N ASP A 95 -1.19 1.81 -27.51
CA ASP A 95 -0.90 2.45 -28.79
C ASP A 95 -2.15 2.58 -29.69
N GLU A 96 -2.97 1.53 -29.77
CA GLU A 96 -4.25 1.54 -30.47
C GLU A 96 -5.19 2.61 -29.89
N SER A 97 -5.26 2.72 -28.56
CA SER A 97 -6.07 3.75 -27.91
C SER A 97 -5.60 5.18 -28.23
N GLN A 98 -4.28 5.40 -28.30
CA GLN A 98 -3.73 6.71 -28.69
C GLN A 98 -3.97 7.06 -30.15
N ARG A 99 -3.93 6.07 -31.07
CA ARG A 99 -4.25 6.28 -32.48
C ARG A 99 -5.73 6.62 -32.65
N GLN A 100 -6.61 5.85 -32.01
CA GLN A 100 -8.06 6.08 -32.02
C GLN A 100 -8.44 7.47 -31.45
N CYS A 101 -7.73 7.96 -30.42
CA CYS A 101 -7.89 9.33 -29.93
C CYS A 101 -7.49 10.42 -30.95
N LYS A 102 -6.54 10.13 -31.84
CA LYS A 102 -6.04 11.09 -32.86
C LYS A 102 -6.89 11.11 -34.13
N GLU A 103 -7.66 10.05 -34.40
CA GLU A 103 -8.54 9.98 -35.57
C GLU A 103 -9.96 10.52 -35.30
N VAL A 104 -10.44 10.50 -34.05
CA VAL A 104 -11.79 10.99 -33.69
C VAL A 104 -11.81 12.52 -33.44
N GLY A 105 -11.65 13.28 -34.52
CA GLY A 105 -11.94 14.73 -34.56
C GLY A 105 -10.85 15.56 -35.25
N PRO A 106 -11.19 16.31 -36.31
CA PRO A 106 -12.10 17.44 -36.11
C PRO A 106 -13.29 17.49 -37.07
N SER A 107 -14.50 17.63 -36.54
CA SER A 107 -15.70 18.04 -37.31
C SER A 107 -16.71 18.78 -36.44
N ALA A 108 -16.29 19.95 -35.97
CA ALA A 108 -17.14 20.94 -35.32
C ALA A 108 -16.72 22.36 -35.75
N ARG A 109 -17.03 22.75 -37.00
CA ARG A 109 -16.88 24.14 -37.45
C ARG A 109 -18.05 24.98 -36.94
N LEU A 110 -17.82 25.83 -35.94
CA LEU A 110 -18.58 27.07 -35.76
C LEU A 110 -17.65 28.29 -35.80
N ARG A 111 -18.23 29.48 -35.89
CA ARG A 111 -17.54 30.69 -36.39
C ARG A 111 -17.00 31.60 -35.29
N GLN A 112 -15.95 32.33 -35.66
CA GLN A 112 -15.51 33.62 -35.10
C GLN A 112 -14.87 33.58 -33.69
N ASP A 113 -13.99 34.53 -33.33
CA ASP A 113 -13.61 35.77 -34.04
C ASP A 113 -12.09 35.97 -34.21
N LYS A 114 -11.69 37.03 -34.94
CA LYS A 114 -10.30 37.40 -35.22
C LYS A 114 -9.57 37.99 -34.00
N TYR A 115 -8.25 37.81 -33.93
CA TYR A 115 -7.27 38.90 -33.82
C TYR A 115 -5.89 38.48 -34.38
N SER A 116 -5.10 39.44 -34.85
CA SER A 116 -3.72 39.28 -35.37
C SER A 116 -2.69 39.19 -34.20
N GLU A 117 -1.36 39.01 -34.36
CA GLU A 117 -0.46 39.11 -35.51
C GLU A 117 0.92 38.46 -35.23
N ALA A 118 1.61 37.94 -36.27
CA ALA A 118 3.08 37.71 -36.37
C ALA A 118 3.82 36.81 -35.33
N SER A 119 5.07 36.34 -35.55
CA SER A 119 5.72 35.68 -36.71
C SER A 119 7.13 35.17 -36.32
N ALA A 120 7.64 34.17 -37.06
CA ALA A 120 9.05 33.68 -37.07
C ALA A 120 9.58 32.98 -35.79
N SER A 121 10.55 32.05 -35.85
CA SER A 121 11.01 31.18 -36.97
C SER A 121 11.77 29.95 -36.45
N GLU A 122 11.96 29.00 -37.37
CA GLU A 122 12.75 27.76 -37.35
C GLU A 122 14.08 27.74 -36.56
N SER A 123 14.37 26.59 -35.93
CA SER A 123 15.70 25.95 -35.94
C SER A 123 15.57 24.45 -35.68
N GLU A 124 16.35 23.61 -36.37
CA GLU A 124 16.34 22.13 -36.28
C GLU A 124 17.46 21.59 -35.38
N ASP A 125 17.39 20.28 -35.09
CA ASP A 125 18.42 19.40 -34.50
C ASP A 125 19.07 19.76 -33.13
N ASP A 126 19.11 18.78 -32.22
CA ASP A 126 20.34 17.98 -32.10
C ASP A 126 20.06 16.57 -31.53
N ASN A 127 20.96 15.62 -31.79
CA ASN A 127 20.85 14.22 -31.36
C ASN A 127 22.04 13.82 -30.45
N GLU A 128 21.84 13.78 -29.13
CA GLU A 128 22.79 13.12 -28.22
C GLU A 128 22.30 11.72 -27.82
N ARG A 129 23.00 10.70 -28.34
CA ARG A 129 23.05 9.37 -27.71
C ARG A 129 24.04 9.41 -26.56
N VAL A 130 23.65 8.86 -25.41
CA VAL A 130 24.61 8.42 -24.38
C VAL A 130 24.25 6.99 -24.00
N ASP A 131 25.05 6.03 -24.50
CA ASP A 131 25.09 4.69 -23.94
C ASP A 131 25.82 4.74 -22.60
N ALA A 132 25.20 4.20 -21.54
CA ALA A 132 25.87 3.90 -20.29
C ALA A 132 25.31 2.58 -19.77
N ALA A 133 26.12 1.51 -19.82
CA ALA A 133 25.79 0.26 -19.19
C ALA A 133 26.21 0.31 -17.72
N GLU A 134 25.30 -0.09 -16.83
CA GLU A 134 25.62 -0.41 -15.44
C GLU A 134 25.14 -1.85 -15.22
N GLU A 135 26.08 -2.79 -15.18
CA GLU A 135 25.83 -4.10 -14.59
C GLU A 135 25.80 -3.91 -13.06
N ASP A 136 24.71 -4.22 -12.38
CA ASP A 136 24.83 -4.56 -10.96
C ASP A 136 23.94 -5.72 -10.52
N THR A 137 24.66 -6.68 -9.95
CA THR A 137 24.33 -8.02 -9.47
C THR A 137 23.02 -8.18 -8.69
N ASP A 138 22.26 -9.23 -9.02
CA ASP A 138 21.19 -9.80 -8.20
C ASP A 138 21.51 -11.29 -7.94
N ASP A 139 21.37 -11.74 -6.69
CA ASP A 139 21.45 -13.13 -6.17
C ASP A 139 21.32 -13.02 -4.62
N GLU A 140 20.12 -13.12 -4.05
CA GLU A 140 19.49 -14.35 -3.51
C GLU A 140 19.96 -14.79 -2.09
N GLU A 141 19.13 -15.33 -1.19
CA GLU A 141 17.67 -15.54 -1.19
C GLU A 141 17.13 -15.38 0.27
N ASN A 142 15.85 -15.06 0.45
CA ASN A 142 15.18 -15.05 1.77
C ASN A 142 14.67 -16.47 2.14
N THR A 143 14.89 -16.91 3.37
CA THR A 143 14.46 -18.26 3.82
C THR A 143 12.93 -18.35 4.00
N PHE A 144 12.35 -19.45 3.52
CA PHE A 144 10.93 -19.67 3.29
C PHE A 144 10.23 -20.47 4.41
N PHE A 145 8.97 -20.13 4.70
CA PHE A 145 8.00 -21.01 5.37
C PHE A 145 6.61 -20.81 4.76
N ASP A 146 5.96 -21.90 4.34
CA ASP A 146 4.62 -21.91 3.71
C ASP A 146 3.50 -22.14 4.74
N THR A 147 2.41 -21.39 4.65
CA THR A 147 1.11 -21.77 5.25
C THR A 147 -0.10 -21.48 4.35
N LYS A 148 -0.09 -21.98 3.11
CA LYS A 148 -1.26 -22.37 2.29
C LYS A 148 -2.52 -21.48 2.37
N ASP A 149 -2.56 -20.41 1.56
CA ASP A 149 -3.82 -19.75 1.21
C ASP A 149 -4.59 -20.55 0.14
N PHE A 150 -5.63 -21.29 0.55
CA PHE A 150 -6.50 -22.05 -0.37
C PHE A 150 -7.80 -21.27 -0.67
N LEU A 151 -7.72 -20.27 -1.56
CA LEU A 151 -8.90 -19.53 -2.06
C LEU A 151 -8.79 -19.17 -3.56
N SER A 152 -8.91 -20.19 -4.43
CA SER A 152 -9.30 -20.01 -5.84
C SER A 152 -10.79 -20.37 -6.02
N SER A 153 -11.48 -19.65 -6.91
CA SER A 153 -12.94 -19.48 -6.84
C SER A 153 -13.79 -20.39 -7.74
N SER A 154 -14.99 -20.72 -7.24
CA SER A 154 -16.24 -21.06 -7.95
C SER A 154 -16.37 -22.42 -8.68
N SER A 155 -17.38 -23.23 -8.28
CA SER A 155 -18.59 -23.48 -9.10
C SER A 155 -19.58 -24.53 -8.53
N PHE A 156 -20.78 -24.06 -8.16
CA PHE A 156 -22.12 -24.69 -8.30
C PHE A 156 -22.53 -26.08 -7.72
N LYS A 157 -23.58 -26.01 -6.87
CA LYS A 157 -24.81 -26.85 -6.77
C LYS A 157 -24.87 -28.13 -5.89
N SER A 158 -25.74 -28.04 -4.88
CA SER A 158 -26.74 -29.04 -4.38
C SER A 158 -26.22 -30.36 -3.79
N SER A 159 -26.58 -30.76 -2.56
CA SER A 159 -27.96 -30.89 -2.05
C SER A 159 -28.04 -30.78 -0.52
N GLY A 160 -29.25 -30.71 0.04
CA GLY A 160 -29.47 -30.39 1.46
C GLY A 160 -29.75 -31.56 2.40
N SER A 161 -29.85 -31.25 3.69
CA SER A 161 -30.72 -31.94 4.66
C SER A 161 -31.11 -30.96 5.77
N ASP A 162 -32.35 -31.04 6.25
CA ASP A 162 -32.90 -30.14 7.27
C ASP A 162 -32.42 -30.46 8.68
N PHE A 163 -32.19 -29.43 9.49
CA PHE A 163 -32.62 -29.45 10.89
C PHE A 163 -33.23 -28.09 11.28
N ARG A 164 -34.54 -28.11 11.58
CA ARG A 164 -35.26 -26.97 12.16
C ARG A 164 -35.08 -26.98 13.67
N THR A 165 -34.98 -25.80 14.30
CA THR A 165 -35.60 -25.51 15.61
C THR A 165 -35.87 -24.00 15.70
N SER A 166 -36.95 -23.67 16.40
CA SER A 166 -37.65 -22.38 16.49
C SER A 166 -36.81 -21.13 16.74
N SER A 167 -37.20 -20.05 16.07
CA SER A 167 -37.03 -18.67 16.56
C SER A 167 -37.88 -18.42 17.82
N PHE A 168 -37.35 -17.64 18.76
CA PHE A 168 -38.13 -16.80 19.66
C PHE A 168 -37.39 -15.49 19.91
N SER A 169 -38.16 -14.41 20.10
CA SER A 169 -37.65 -13.08 20.44
C SER A 169 -37.73 -12.89 21.95
N SER A 170 -36.65 -12.35 22.53
CA SER A 170 -36.75 -11.51 23.73
C SER A 170 -35.61 -10.51 23.67
N ASP A 171 -35.96 -9.22 23.63
CA ASP A 171 -35.10 -8.19 24.21
C ASP A 171 -35.23 -8.26 25.75
N ASP A 172 -34.66 -7.29 26.45
CA ASP A 172 -34.69 -7.11 27.92
C ASP A 172 -34.03 -8.23 28.74
N ASP A 173 -32.71 -8.10 28.96
CA ASP A 173 -32.21 -8.02 30.34
C ASP A 173 -31.04 -7.02 30.42
N ASP A 174 -30.85 -6.40 31.58
CA ASP A 174 -30.07 -5.16 31.76
C ASP A 174 -28.77 -5.39 32.56
N LEU A 175 -27.86 -4.41 32.50
CA LEU A 175 -26.70 -4.23 33.38
C LEU A 175 -25.53 -5.28 33.33
N TYR A 176 -24.31 -4.75 33.44
CA TYR A 176 -23.05 -5.46 33.74
C TYR A 176 -22.50 -6.54 32.77
N ALA A 177 -22.91 -6.55 31.51
CA ALA A 177 -22.14 -7.27 30.47
C ALA A 177 -20.79 -6.56 30.17
N TYR A 178 -19.70 -6.99 30.82
CA TYR A 178 -18.32 -6.57 30.49
C TYR A 178 -17.89 -7.22 29.16
N ALA A 179 -18.49 -6.77 28.07
CA ALA A 179 -18.42 -7.42 26.76
C ALA A 179 -16.98 -7.54 26.27
N SER A 180 -16.45 -8.77 26.29
CA SER A 180 -15.16 -9.14 25.74
C SER A 180 -15.20 -9.07 24.22
N ASP A 181 -15.16 -7.86 23.68
CA ASP A 181 -15.13 -7.62 22.25
C ASP A 181 -13.79 -8.14 21.69
N GLU A 182 -13.80 -9.39 21.18
CA GLU A 182 -12.66 -10.10 20.59
C GLU A 182 -12.00 -9.33 19.42
N SER A 183 -12.66 -8.27 18.93
CA SER A 183 -12.12 -7.34 17.96
C SER A 183 -10.89 -6.58 18.48
N VAL A 184 -10.83 -6.25 19.78
CA VAL A 184 -9.86 -5.31 20.34
C VAL A 184 -8.62 -6.05 20.85
N ASP A 185 -7.51 -5.82 20.15
CA ASP A 185 -6.19 -6.35 20.51
C ASP A 185 -5.82 -6.01 21.97
N PRO A 186 -5.30 -6.95 22.77
CA PRO A 186 -4.89 -6.69 24.15
C PRO A 186 -3.97 -5.47 24.31
N ILE A 187 -3.10 -5.18 23.34
CA ILE A 187 -2.14 -4.06 23.37
C ILE A 187 -2.87 -2.70 23.28
N ILE A 188 -4.06 -2.64 22.68
CA ILE A 188 -4.87 -1.42 22.60
C ILE A 188 -5.53 -1.10 23.96
N LYS A 189 -5.69 -2.10 24.84
CA LYS A 189 -6.36 -1.94 26.14
C LYS A 189 -5.48 -1.32 27.23
N SER A 190 -4.16 -1.23 27.03
CA SER A 190 -3.25 -0.55 27.96
C SER A 190 -3.13 0.96 27.74
N ALA A 191 -3.50 1.48 26.56
CA ALA A 191 -3.55 2.91 26.31
C ALA A 191 -4.65 3.55 27.19
N GLY A 192 -4.28 4.55 28.00
CA GLY A 192 -5.08 5.02 29.14
C GLY A 192 -6.49 5.53 28.79
N THR A 193 -7.47 5.17 29.64
CA THR A 193 -8.91 5.41 29.47
C THR A 193 -9.35 6.88 29.68
N LYS A 194 -8.79 7.81 28.89
CA LYS A 194 -9.18 9.24 28.91
C LYS A 194 -10.46 9.55 28.13
N PHE A 195 -10.95 8.65 27.29
CA PHE A 195 -12.08 8.88 26.40
C PHE A 195 -13.20 7.84 26.63
N PRO A 196 -14.49 8.23 26.50
CA PRO A 196 -15.60 7.29 26.65
C PRO A 196 -15.62 6.26 25.53
N TYR A 197 -15.91 5.00 25.86
CA TYR A 197 -16.09 3.95 24.86
C TYR A 197 -17.30 4.25 23.98
N VAL A 198 -17.11 4.22 22.66
CA VAL A 198 -18.16 4.37 21.65
C VAL A 198 -18.30 3.06 20.89
N LYS A 199 -19.49 2.44 20.95
CA LYS A 199 -19.83 1.27 20.13
C LYS A 199 -19.88 1.67 18.65
N ARG A 200 -19.03 1.05 17.83
CA ARG A 200 -18.87 1.33 16.39
C ARG A 200 -19.51 0.26 15.50
N ARG A 201 -20.00 0.65 14.32
CA ARG A 201 -20.46 -0.26 13.27
C ARG A 201 -19.29 -1.14 12.78
N LYS A 202 -19.59 -2.42 12.53
CA LYS A 202 -18.62 -3.40 12.03
C LYS A 202 -18.75 -3.68 10.51
N LYS A 203 -19.75 -3.10 9.85
CA LYS A 203 -20.04 -3.22 8.41
C LYS A 203 -20.66 -1.93 7.85
N LEU A 204 -20.66 -1.80 6.52
CA LEU A 204 -21.41 -0.77 5.79
C LEU A 204 -22.89 -1.18 5.60
N PRO A 205 -23.78 -0.27 5.18
CA PRO A 205 -25.10 -0.62 4.68
C PRO A 205 -25.04 -1.59 3.48
N ASN A 206 -26.04 -2.44 3.36
CA ASN A 206 -26.27 -3.22 2.14
C ASN A 206 -26.57 -2.25 0.98
N PRO A 207 -26.05 -2.48 -0.24
CA PRO A 207 -26.31 -1.59 -1.36
C PRO A 207 -27.78 -1.65 -1.80
N ILE A 208 -28.39 -0.49 -2.05
CA ILE A 208 -29.78 -0.36 -2.52
C ILE A 208 -29.89 -0.69 -4.02
N GLU A 209 -28.97 -0.19 -4.84
CA GLU A 209 -28.88 -0.49 -6.26
C GLU A 209 -27.84 -1.60 -6.55
N LYS A 210 -27.94 -2.23 -7.73
CA LYS A 210 -26.91 -3.15 -8.20
C LYS A 210 -25.76 -2.38 -8.86
N GLU A 211 -24.54 -2.65 -8.40
CA GLU A 211 -23.31 -2.06 -8.94
C GLU A 211 -23.12 -2.38 -10.43
N LYS A 212 -22.72 -1.36 -11.19
CA LYS A 212 -22.50 -1.44 -12.65
C LYS A 212 -21.01 -1.68 -12.88
N GLY A 213 -20.65 -2.85 -13.40
CA GLY A 213 -19.26 -3.21 -13.68
C GLY A 213 -18.70 -2.41 -14.85
N VAL A 214 -17.91 -1.38 -14.58
CA VAL A 214 -17.25 -0.53 -15.57
C VAL A 214 -15.73 -0.72 -15.48
N SER A 215 -15.06 -0.89 -16.62
CA SER A 215 -13.60 -1.01 -16.65
C SER A 215 -12.93 0.34 -16.40
N LEU A 216 -12.00 0.39 -15.43
CA LEU A 216 -11.21 1.60 -15.15
C LEU A 216 -10.46 2.07 -16.40
N TRP A 217 -9.79 1.16 -17.11
CA TRP A 217 -9.10 1.44 -18.37
C TRP A 217 -10.00 2.16 -19.38
N SER A 218 -11.26 1.72 -19.52
CA SER A 218 -12.21 2.33 -20.49
C SER A 218 -12.54 3.80 -20.20
N MET A 219 -12.34 4.27 -18.96
CA MET A 219 -12.55 5.66 -18.54
C MET A 219 -11.27 6.51 -18.55
N ILE A 220 -10.10 5.88 -18.36
CA ILE A 220 -8.82 6.61 -18.27
C ILE A 220 -7.99 6.59 -19.56
N LYS A 221 -8.20 5.64 -20.49
CA LYS A 221 -7.36 5.46 -21.70
C LYS A 221 -7.13 6.74 -22.51
N ASP A 222 -8.12 7.61 -22.61
CA ASP A 222 -8.03 8.86 -23.38
C ASP A 222 -7.29 9.98 -22.62
N ASN A 223 -6.73 9.67 -21.44
CA ASN A 223 -6.05 10.58 -20.51
C ASN A 223 -4.59 10.18 -20.19
N ILE A 224 -3.99 9.30 -20.99
CA ILE A 224 -2.56 8.94 -20.88
C ILE A 224 -1.67 10.20 -20.92
N GLY A 225 -0.66 10.25 -20.07
CA GLY A 225 0.24 11.39 -19.89
C GLY A 225 -0.36 12.58 -19.15
N LYS A 226 -1.66 12.60 -18.87
CA LYS A 226 -2.33 13.68 -18.12
C LYS A 226 -2.30 13.42 -16.61
N ASP A 227 -2.54 14.50 -15.89
CA ASP A 227 -2.81 14.51 -14.44
C ASP A 227 -4.28 14.11 -14.19
N LEU A 228 -4.49 12.93 -13.62
CA LEU A 228 -5.81 12.35 -13.38
C LEU A 228 -6.63 13.09 -12.31
N THR A 229 -6.02 13.94 -11.48
CA THR A 229 -6.77 14.79 -10.53
C THR A 229 -7.74 15.76 -11.23
N LYS A 230 -7.58 15.97 -12.54
CA LYS A 230 -8.43 16.81 -13.40
C LYS A 230 -9.47 16.00 -14.20
N VAL A 231 -9.51 14.68 -14.06
CA VAL A 231 -10.42 13.78 -14.79
C VAL A 231 -11.63 13.45 -13.91
N CYS A 232 -12.82 13.86 -14.33
CA CYS A 232 -14.07 13.58 -13.62
C CYS A 232 -14.51 12.11 -13.80
N LEU A 233 -13.99 11.19 -12.98
CA LEU A 233 -14.44 9.80 -12.96
C LEU A 233 -15.88 9.64 -12.44
N PRO A 234 -16.67 8.69 -12.94
CA PRO A 234 -17.97 8.32 -12.37
C PRO A 234 -17.88 7.87 -10.90
N VAL A 235 -18.96 8.02 -10.12
CA VAL A 235 -19.00 7.60 -8.70
C VAL A 235 -18.68 6.12 -8.44
N TYR A 236 -18.83 5.26 -9.44
CA TYR A 236 -18.49 3.84 -9.39
C TYR A 236 -16.99 3.58 -9.15
N PHE A 237 -16.12 4.57 -9.37
CA PHE A 237 -14.69 4.50 -9.04
C PHE A 237 -14.32 5.22 -7.74
N ASN A 238 -15.30 5.78 -7.03
CA ASN A 238 -15.11 6.36 -5.71
C ASN A 238 -15.40 5.32 -4.62
N GLU A 239 -14.70 5.42 -3.49
CA GLU A 239 -15.12 4.84 -2.21
C GLU A 239 -15.90 5.89 -1.37
N PRO A 240 -16.70 5.49 -0.37
CA PRO A 240 -17.53 6.42 0.43
C PRO A 240 -16.73 7.17 1.51
N LEU A 241 -15.50 7.58 1.20
CA LEU A 241 -14.59 8.33 2.05
C LEU A 241 -14.01 9.53 1.28
N SER A 242 -13.92 10.68 1.94
CA SER A 242 -13.25 11.86 1.38
C SER A 242 -11.73 11.73 1.48
N SER A 243 -10.97 12.48 0.66
CA SER A 243 -9.50 12.53 0.77
C SER A 243 -9.01 12.97 2.16
N LEU A 244 -9.81 13.77 2.88
CA LEU A 244 -9.57 14.15 4.27
C LEU A 244 -9.75 12.94 5.22
N GLN A 245 -10.79 12.14 5.04
CA GLN A 245 -10.94 10.88 5.78
C GLN A 245 -9.79 9.91 5.44
N LYS A 246 -9.37 9.80 4.17
CA LYS A 246 -8.18 9.01 3.81
C LYS A 246 -6.91 9.47 4.53
N SER A 247 -6.66 10.76 4.68
CA SER A 247 -5.50 11.25 5.44
C SER A 247 -5.55 10.92 6.95
N PHE A 248 -6.72 10.53 7.48
CA PHE A 248 -6.84 10.02 8.86
C PHE A 248 -6.65 8.50 8.97
N GLU A 249 -6.54 7.73 7.87
CA GLU A 249 -6.17 6.29 7.93
C GLU A 249 -4.74 6.09 8.47
N ASP A 250 -3.87 7.10 8.34
CA ASP A 250 -2.55 7.17 9.00
C ASP A 250 -2.63 6.98 10.53
N LEU A 251 -3.79 7.22 11.14
CA LEU A 251 -4.03 7.10 12.58
C LEU A 251 -4.62 5.74 13.01
N GLU A 252 -4.83 4.77 12.10
CA GLU A 252 -5.33 3.42 12.47
C GLU A 252 -4.44 2.76 13.54
N TYR A 253 -3.14 3.05 13.53
CA TYR A 253 -2.14 2.53 14.47
C TYR A 253 -1.58 3.60 15.43
N SER A 254 -2.34 4.68 15.68
CA SER A 254 -1.94 5.81 16.52
C SER A 254 -1.52 5.45 17.96
N TYR A 255 -1.92 4.29 18.48
CA TYR A 255 -1.41 3.77 19.76
C TYR A 255 0.12 3.54 19.78
N LEU A 256 0.78 3.43 18.62
CA LEU A 256 2.24 3.40 18.52
C LEU A 256 2.86 4.75 18.94
N LEU A 257 2.15 5.86 18.70
CA LEU A 257 2.55 7.21 19.10
C LEU A 257 2.36 7.42 20.61
N ASP A 258 1.27 6.87 21.18
CA ASP A 258 1.09 6.84 22.63
C ASP A 258 2.21 6.02 23.31
N ARG A 259 2.54 4.83 22.79
CA ARG A 259 3.68 4.01 23.27
C ARG A 259 5.01 4.74 23.21
N ALA A 260 5.26 5.54 22.17
CA ALA A 260 6.48 6.33 22.04
C ALA A 260 6.51 7.52 23.03
N SER A 261 5.38 8.21 23.21
CA SER A 261 5.20 9.31 24.17
C SER A 261 5.35 8.86 25.63
N GLU A 262 4.87 7.66 25.97
CA GLU A 262 5.09 7.06 27.30
C GLU A 262 6.59 6.90 27.64
N TRP A 263 7.46 6.84 26.63
CA TRP A 263 8.91 6.66 26.77
C TRP A 263 9.70 7.99 26.72
N GLY A 264 9.09 9.14 26.37
CA GLY A 264 9.77 10.45 26.29
C GLY A 264 8.85 11.67 26.54
N ARG A 265 9.17 12.50 27.55
CA ARG A 265 8.38 13.70 27.95
C ARG A 265 9.24 14.93 28.32
N ARG A 266 8.89 16.12 27.76
CA ARG A 266 9.25 17.56 28.00
C ARG A 266 9.47 18.53 26.76
N VAL A 267 8.39 18.89 26.03
CA VAL A 267 8.00 20.15 25.32
C VAL A 267 8.90 20.73 24.18
N SER A 268 8.47 21.22 22.98
CA SER A 268 7.25 21.18 22.11
C SER A 268 7.51 21.96 20.76
N HIS A 269 6.78 21.64 19.65
CA HIS A 269 6.34 22.45 18.45
C HIS A 269 6.61 22.08 16.93
N HIS A 270 5.61 21.43 16.26
CA HIS A 270 4.98 21.64 14.90
C HIS A 270 5.83 21.49 13.57
N PRO A 271 5.35 21.51 12.26
CA PRO A 271 4.03 21.89 11.60
C PRO A 271 3.65 21.04 10.27
N MET A 272 2.77 21.19 9.20
CA MET A 272 1.61 22.02 8.66
C MET A 272 0.46 21.30 7.79
N ILE A 273 0.45 21.16 6.42
CA ILE A 273 -0.80 20.96 5.54
C ILE A 273 -0.88 19.89 4.40
N ILE A 274 -1.79 18.91 4.33
CA ILE A 274 -3.20 18.96 4.69
C ILE A 274 -3.33 18.99 6.19
N ALA A 275 -3.97 20.05 6.71
CA ALA A 275 -3.97 20.30 8.13
C ALA A 275 -5.01 19.41 8.83
N CYS A 276 -4.76 18.11 8.81
CA CYS A 276 -5.00 17.30 9.98
C CYS A 276 -4.16 17.88 11.12
N HIS A 277 -4.82 18.13 12.25
CA HIS A 277 -4.17 18.48 13.50
C HIS A 277 -4.73 17.53 14.54
N CYS A 278 -3.88 16.65 15.05
CA CYS A 278 -4.28 15.51 15.87
C CYS A 278 -3.48 15.54 17.17
N GLU A 279 -4.18 15.49 18.30
CA GLU A 279 -3.56 15.51 19.63
C GLU A 279 -3.90 14.21 20.35
N GLY A 280 -2.88 13.46 20.76
CA GLY A 280 -3.00 12.22 21.51
C GLY A 280 -2.43 12.31 22.92
N THR A 281 -2.03 11.20 23.52
CA THR A 281 -1.50 11.20 24.89
C THR A 281 -0.03 11.62 24.91
N GLY A 282 0.21 12.92 24.74
CA GLY A 282 1.55 13.52 24.76
C GLY A 282 2.25 13.54 23.41
N TRP A 283 1.48 13.68 22.33
CA TRP A 283 2.00 13.92 20.98
C TRP A 283 1.01 14.74 20.18
N LYS A 284 1.53 15.50 19.22
CA LYS A 284 0.81 16.27 18.22
C LYS A 284 1.26 15.80 16.83
N PHE A 285 0.32 15.58 15.93
CA PHE A 285 0.59 15.21 14.54
C PHE A 285 -0.07 16.22 13.62
N SER A 286 0.73 16.81 12.73
CA SER A 286 0.35 17.76 11.69
C SER A 286 1.25 17.53 10.49
N GLY A 287 0.74 17.50 9.26
CA GLY A 287 1.59 17.06 8.15
C GLY A 287 1.13 17.45 6.76
N ASP A 288 2.09 17.78 5.89
CA ASP A 288 1.83 18.07 4.49
C ASP A 288 1.75 16.87 3.54
N SER A 289 0.74 16.93 2.66
CA SER A 289 0.33 15.84 1.78
C SER A 289 -0.61 16.35 0.67
N ASN A 290 -0.05 17.09 -0.30
CA ASN A 290 -0.64 17.16 -1.63
C ASN A 290 -0.39 15.82 -2.36
N LEU A 291 -1.12 15.52 -3.44
CA LEU A 291 -0.92 14.31 -4.24
C LEU A 291 -0.78 14.68 -5.72
N LYS A 292 0.38 14.41 -6.30
CA LYS A 292 0.57 14.48 -7.76
C LYS A 292 0.22 13.11 -8.36
N SER A 293 -0.51 13.11 -9.47
CA SER A 293 -0.85 11.90 -10.20
C SER A 293 -0.26 11.95 -11.61
N LYS A 294 0.30 10.83 -12.08
CA LYS A 294 0.75 10.68 -13.46
C LYS A 294 0.32 9.33 -14.01
N PHE A 295 -0.39 9.36 -15.13
CA PHE A 295 -0.84 8.14 -15.80
C PHE A 295 0.10 7.76 -16.95
N TRP A 296 0.80 6.64 -16.80
CA TRP A 296 1.78 6.11 -17.75
C TRP A 296 1.17 5.06 -18.71
N GLY A 297 -0.16 5.00 -18.84
CA GLY A 297 -0.88 4.01 -19.64
C GLY A 297 -0.99 2.65 -18.94
N ARG A 298 0.15 1.99 -18.66
CA ARG A 298 0.17 0.67 -18.01
C ARG A 298 0.06 0.74 -16.48
N SER A 299 0.49 1.85 -15.89
CA SER A 299 0.37 2.13 -14.45
C SER A 299 -0.07 3.58 -14.17
N ILE A 300 -0.63 3.82 -12.98
CA ILE A 300 -0.83 5.17 -12.41
C ILE A 300 0.19 5.34 -11.28
N GLN A 301 1.09 6.30 -11.43
CA GLN A 301 1.99 6.73 -10.37
C GLN A 301 1.32 7.82 -9.53
N LEU A 302 1.43 7.69 -8.21
CA LEU A 302 0.93 8.61 -7.20
C LEU A 302 2.10 9.07 -6.33
N ASP A 303 2.51 10.32 -6.51
CA ASP A 303 3.61 10.94 -5.78
C ASP A 303 3.04 11.85 -4.69
N PRO A 304 3.05 11.43 -3.41
CA PRO A 304 2.66 12.29 -2.30
C PRO A 304 3.71 13.38 -2.09
N VAL A 305 3.27 14.64 -2.04
CA VAL A 305 4.14 15.82 -1.89
C VAL A 305 3.82 16.54 -0.60
N GLY A 306 4.73 16.40 0.37
CA GLY A 306 4.73 17.15 1.62
C GLY A 306 5.47 16.41 2.74
N ILE A 307 5.50 17.04 3.91
CA ILE A 307 6.24 16.64 5.12
C ILE A 307 5.26 16.38 6.25
N LEU A 308 5.10 15.13 6.64
CA LEU A 308 4.45 14.76 7.89
C LEU A 308 5.35 15.11 9.06
N THR A 309 4.82 15.80 10.07
CA THR A 309 5.53 16.12 11.31
C THR A 309 4.83 15.49 12.51
N LEU A 310 5.58 14.68 13.24
CA LEU A 310 5.23 14.20 14.57
C LEU A 310 6.04 14.98 15.60
N GLU A 311 5.34 15.59 16.54
CA GLU A 311 5.93 16.36 17.63
C GLU A 311 5.48 15.73 18.95
N PHE A 312 6.42 15.31 19.78
CA PHE A 312 6.08 14.82 21.11
C PHE A 312 5.84 15.97 22.10
N ASP A 313 5.11 15.68 23.18
CA ASP A 313 5.24 16.39 24.46
C ASP A 313 6.66 16.28 25.04
N ASP A 314 7.58 15.67 24.29
CA ASP A 314 9.04 15.74 24.11
C ASP A 314 9.74 17.04 23.68
N GLY A 315 9.18 17.74 22.68
CA GLY A 315 9.99 18.61 21.83
C GLY A 315 11.00 17.89 20.93
N GLU A 316 11.12 16.56 21.00
CA GLU A 316 11.57 15.79 19.85
C GLU A 316 10.52 15.89 18.73
N ILE A 317 11.01 16.19 17.54
CA ILE A 317 10.23 16.41 16.33
C ILE A 317 10.81 15.48 15.26
N PHE A 318 9.95 14.64 14.67
CA PHE A 318 10.27 13.78 13.54
C PHE A 318 9.53 14.24 12.30
N GLN A 319 10.27 14.40 11.20
CA GLN A 319 9.73 14.84 9.92
C GLN A 319 10.03 13.83 8.80
N TRP A 320 9.03 13.51 7.96
CA TRP A 320 9.20 12.60 6.82
C TRP A 320 8.18 12.85 5.70
N SER A 321 8.55 12.51 4.48
CA SER A 321 7.61 12.41 3.35
C SER A 321 7.17 10.96 3.13
N LYS A 322 5.95 10.76 2.64
CA LYS A 322 5.49 9.44 2.17
C LYS A 322 6.25 9.02 0.90
N VAL A 323 6.27 7.72 0.61
CA VAL A 323 6.89 7.15 -0.60
C VAL A 323 5.91 7.13 -1.79
N THR A 324 6.45 7.05 -3.00
CA THR A 324 5.65 6.89 -4.22
C THR A 324 4.86 5.58 -4.18
N THR A 325 3.66 5.62 -4.74
CA THR A 325 2.78 4.46 -4.91
C THR A 325 2.45 4.29 -6.38
N SER A 326 2.56 3.07 -6.92
CA SER A 326 2.13 2.77 -8.29
C SER A 326 1.02 1.74 -8.31
N ILE A 327 -0.01 2.00 -9.14
CA ILE A 327 -1.15 1.11 -9.39
C ILE A 327 -0.93 0.43 -10.73
N TYR A 328 -0.88 -0.91 -10.73
CA TYR A 328 -0.54 -1.74 -11.89
C TYR A 328 -1.73 -2.60 -12.36
N ASN A 329 -1.55 -3.35 -13.46
CA ASN A 329 -2.57 -4.22 -14.08
C ASN A 329 -3.86 -3.48 -14.46
N LEU A 330 -3.75 -2.23 -14.94
CA LEU A 330 -4.92 -1.40 -15.31
C LEU A 330 -5.69 -1.97 -16.51
N ILE A 331 -4.99 -2.69 -17.40
CA ILE A 331 -5.53 -3.25 -18.65
C ILE A 331 -5.88 -4.73 -18.50
N LEU A 332 -4.94 -5.54 -17.97
CA LEU A 332 -5.07 -6.99 -17.83
C LEU A 332 -4.67 -7.48 -16.45
N GLY A 333 -5.44 -8.44 -15.92
CA GLY A 333 -5.21 -9.05 -14.61
C GLY A 333 -5.98 -8.37 -13.47
N LYS A 334 -5.54 -8.62 -12.23
CA LYS A 334 -6.11 -7.99 -11.03
C LYS A 334 -5.28 -6.75 -10.67
N LEU A 335 -5.97 -5.62 -10.46
CA LEU A 335 -5.37 -4.39 -9.93
C LEU A 335 -4.62 -4.67 -8.62
N TYR A 336 -3.41 -4.13 -8.50
CA TYR A 336 -2.65 -4.08 -7.25
C TYR A 336 -1.91 -2.74 -7.15
N CYS A 337 -1.53 -2.39 -5.92
CA CYS A 337 -0.72 -1.21 -5.62
C CYS A 337 0.58 -1.68 -4.96
N ASP A 338 1.71 -1.09 -5.33
CA ASP A 338 2.97 -1.24 -4.60
C ASP A 338 3.52 0.13 -4.17
N HIS A 339 4.30 0.12 -3.09
CA HIS A 339 4.92 1.29 -2.48
C HIS A 339 6.45 1.15 -2.57
N TYR A 340 7.15 2.13 -3.12
CA TYR A 340 8.56 1.98 -3.46
C TYR A 340 9.38 3.27 -3.30
N GLY A 341 10.70 3.10 -3.12
CA GLY A 341 11.64 4.19 -2.91
C GLY A 341 12.16 4.27 -1.48
N THR A 342 12.60 5.46 -1.05
CA THR A 342 13.23 5.66 0.27
C THR A 342 12.51 6.72 1.10
N MET A 343 11.85 6.28 2.18
CA MET A 343 11.40 7.18 3.24
C MET A 343 12.59 7.58 4.11
N ARG A 344 12.67 8.87 4.47
CA ARG A 344 13.67 9.39 5.41
C ARG A 344 12.93 10.10 6.53
N ILE A 345 13.07 9.59 7.75
CA ILE A 345 12.51 10.14 8.97
C ILE A 345 13.66 10.85 9.69
N GLN A 346 13.62 12.18 9.71
CA GLN A 346 14.63 13.03 10.31
C GLN A 346 14.14 13.53 11.67
N GLY A 347 14.87 13.21 12.73
CA GLY A 347 14.66 13.78 14.06
C GLY A 347 15.44 15.08 14.25
N ASN A 348 14.90 16.05 14.98
CA ASN A 348 15.64 17.25 15.40
C ASN A 348 16.75 16.96 16.45
N ARG A 349 16.73 15.78 17.08
CA ARG A 349 17.69 15.34 18.11
C ARG A 349 18.73 14.34 17.57
N ASN A 350 18.79 13.13 18.12
CA ASN A 350 19.98 12.27 18.09
C ASN A 350 19.95 11.16 17.04
N TYR A 351 18.78 10.88 16.48
CA TYR A 351 18.56 9.75 15.59
C TYR A 351 17.91 10.16 14.28
N SER A 352 18.22 9.42 13.22
CA SER A 352 17.50 9.44 11.95
C SER A 352 17.18 8.01 11.53
N CYS A 353 16.09 7.82 10.79
CA CYS A 353 15.71 6.52 10.25
C CYS A 353 15.54 6.60 8.73
N LYS A 354 16.05 5.61 8.02
CA LYS A 354 15.91 5.45 6.57
C LYS A 354 15.20 4.12 6.31
N LEU A 355 14.03 4.15 5.68
CA LEU A 355 13.31 2.95 5.23
C LEU A 355 13.38 2.87 3.70
N LYS A 356 13.93 1.78 3.16
CA LYS A 356 13.85 1.43 1.73
C LYS A 356 12.68 0.46 1.56
N PHE A 357 11.70 0.87 0.76
CA PHE A 357 10.65 0.01 0.26
C PHE A 357 11.17 -0.63 -1.04
N LYS A 358 11.21 -1.96 -1.13
CA LYS A 358 11.70 -2.65 -2.34
C LYS A 358 10.58 -2.65 -3.38
N GLU A 359 10.83 -2.00 -4.51
CA GLU A 359 9.97 -2.04 -5.69
C GLU A 359 9.82 -3.49 -6.17
N GLN A 360 8.60 -3.93 -6.44
CA GLN A 360 8.34 -5.31 -6.84
C GLN A 360 8.90 -5.62 -8.25
N SER A 361 10.02 -6.34 -8.30
CA SER A 361 10.45 -7.05 -9.51
C SER A 361 9.50 -8.22 -9.82
N ILE A 362 9.35 -8.58 -11.09
CA ILE A 362 8.55 -9.76 -11.50
C ILE A 362 9.30 -11.07 -11.15
N ILE A 363 10.61 -10.99 -10.88
CA ILE A 363 11.44 -12.10 -10.37
C ILE A 363 11.34 -12.21 -8.83
N ASP A 364 10.92 -11.16 -8.12
CA ASP A 364 10.85 -11.15 -6.65
C ASP A 364 9.71 -12.06 -6.12
N ARG A 365 10.10 -13.24 -5.63
CA ARG A 365 9.20 -14.21 -4.98
C ARG A 365 8.55 -13.70 -3.68
N ASN A 366 9.02 -12.58 -3.13
CA ASN A 366 8.62 -12.04 -1.83
C ASN A 366 8.36 -10.53 -1.93
N PRO A 367 7.15 -10.08 -2.32
CA PRO A 367 6.84 -8.68 -2.54
C PRO A 367 6.67 -7.88 -1.23
N HIS A 368 6.41 -6.57 -1.38
CA HIS A 368 6.06 -5.64 -0.30
C HIS A 368 7.13 -5.44 0.80
N GLN A 369 8.38 -5.85 0.54
CA GLN A 369 9.47 -5.78 1.51
C GLN A 369 9.82 -4.34 1.91
N VAL A 370 10.02 -4.12 3.21
CA VAL A 370 10.61 -2.89 3.75
C VAL A 370 11.82 -3.25 4.59
N GLN A 371 12.95 -2.63 4.27
CA GLN A 371 14.19 -2.70 5.04
C GLN A 371 14.48 -1.31 5.63
N GLY A 372 15.02 -1.23 6.84
CA GLY A 372 15.28 0.05 7.49
C GLY A 372 16.51 0.06 8.38
N ILE A 373 17.10 1.24 8.57
CA ILE A 373 18.19 1.48 9.51
C ILE A 373 17.89 2.72 10.35
N VAL A 374 18.13 2.62 11.66
CA VAL A 374 18.20 3.76 12.58
C VAL A 374 19.67 4.08 12.80
N GLN A 375 20.07 5.32 12.57
CA GLN A 375 21.44 5.80 12.73
C GLN A 375 21.49 6.93 13.75
N ASP A 376 22.53 6.94 14.59
CA ASP A 376 22.84 8.07 15.48
C ASP A 376 23.54 9.24 14.75
N ARG A 377 23.81 10.34 15.47
CA ARG A 377 24.55 11.52 14.94
C ARG A 377 25.95 11.24 14.41
N SER A 378 26.57 10.09 14.70
CA SER A 378 27.85 9.67 14.14
C SER A 378 27.69 8.86 12.84
N GLY A 379 26.46 8.57 12.42
CA GLY A 379 26.14 7.69 11.30
C GLY A 379 26.16 6.20 11.66
N LYS A 380 26.40 5.84 12.92
CA LYS A 380 26.43 4.45 13.38
C LYS A 380 25.02 3.88 13.43
N THR A 381 24.80 2.71 12.83
CA THR A 381 23.55 1.94 12.95
C THR A 381 23.34 1.50 14.39
N VAL A 382 22.21 1.90 14.98
CA VAL A 382 21.80 1.52 16.35
C VAL A 382 20.66 0.50 16.37
N ALA A 383 19.91 0.37 15.26
CA ALA A 383 18.94 -0.69 15.02
C ALA A 383 18.71 -0.91 13.53
N THR A 384 18.39 -2.15 13.14
CA THR A 384 17.90 -2.49 11.79
C THR A 384 16.43 -2.90 11.88
N LEU A 385 15.60 -2.38 10.97
CA LEU A 385 14.19 -2.73 10.81
C LEU A 385 14.01 -3.61 9.58
N PHE A 386 13.05 -4.53 9.62
CA PHE A 386 12.67 -5.36 8.47
C PHE A 386 11.24 -5.87 8.55
N GLY A 387 10.64 -6.19 7.41
CA GLY A 387 9.31 -6.79 7.33
C GLY A 387 8.63 -6.53 5.99
N LYS A 388 7.30 -6.51 5.99
CA LYS A 388 6.47 -6.13 4.84
C LYS A 388 5.44 -5.09 5.23
N TRP A 389 5.19 -4.11 4.36
CA TRP A 389 4.25 -3.03 4.63
C TRP A 389 2.78 -3.49 4.71
N ASP A 390 2.45 -4.68 4.20
CA ASP A 390 1.11 -5.26 4.21
C ASP A 390 0.90 -6.37 5.26
N GLU A 391 1.90 -6.66 6.10
CA GLU A 391 1.85 -7.80 7.03
C GLU A 391 2.32 -7.43 8.45
N SER A 392 3.63 -7.17 8.63
CA SER A 392 4.23 -6.82 9.91
C SER A 392 5.65 -6.26 9.75
N MET A 393 6.09 -5.48 10.74
CA MET A 393 7.42 -4.87 10.83
C MET A 393 8.08 -5.21 12.17
N HIS A 394 9.36 -5.54 12.13
CA HIS A 394 10.19 -5.94 13.26
C HIS A 394 11.46 -5.07 13.32
N TYR A 395 12.16 -5.13 14.46
CA TYR A 395 13.51 -4.58 14.59
C TYR A 395 14.44 -5.49 15.41
N VAL A 396 15.74 -5.28 15.21
CA VAL A 396 16.83 -5.82 16.02
C VAL A 396 17.80 -4.69 16.38
N ASN A 397 18.48 -4.80 17.52
CA ASN A 397 19.42 -3.78 17.99
C ASN A 397 20.80 -3.93 17.31
N GLY A 398 21.46 -2.81 17.05
CA GLY A 398 22.70 -2.75 16.29
C GLY A 398 22.50 -2.89 14.78
N ASP A 399 23.54 -3.36 14.09
CA ASP A 399 23.55 -3.55 12.64
C ASP A 399 23.33 -5.03 12.28
N PHE A 400 22.24 -5.32 11.57
CA PHE A 400 21.95 -6.62 10.97
C PHE A 400 22.54 -6.71 9.56
N SER A 401 23.84 -6.48 9.44
CA SER A 401 24.61 -6.89 8.26
C SER A 401 24.64 -8.42 8.17
N SER A 402 24.42 -8.97 6.97
CA SER A 402 24.10 -10.39 6.69
C SER A 402 25.14 -11.46 7.09
N GLY A 403 26.20 -11.10 7.81
CA GLY A 403 27.25 -11.98 8.31
C GLY A 403 27.06 -12.48 9.74
N LYS A 404 26.01 -12.06 10.46
CA LYS A 404 25.61 -12.64 11.75
C LYS A 404 24.50 -13.68 11.56
N GLY A 405 24.59 -14.76 12.32
CA GLY A 405 23.79 -15.96 12.12
C GLY A 405 22.32 -15.87 12.55
N PHE A 406 21.64 -16.99 12.36
CA PHE A 406 20.21 -17.22 12.60
C PHE A 406 19.73 -16.76 14.01
N ASP A 407 20.62 -16.78 15.00
CA ASP A 407 20.35 -16.39 16.39
C ASP A 407 19.79 -14.95 16.54
N SER A 408 20.20 -14.00 15.69
CA SER A 408 19.66 -12.63 15.76
C SER A 408 18.21 -12.51 15.26
N LEU A 409 17.64 -13.51 14.59
CA LEU A 409 16.19 -13.55 14.33
C LEU A 409 15.39 -13.93 15.58
N SER A 410 15.97 -14.65 16.55
CA SER A 410 15.34 -14.85 17.88
C SER A 410 15.41 -13.60 18.77
N GLU A 411 16.19 -12.59 18.41
CA GLU A 411 16.18 -11.26 19.03
C GLU A 411 15.25 -10.26 18.29
N ALA A 412 14.49 -10.71 17.28
CA ALA A 412 13.60 -9.84 16.51
C ALA A 412 12.37 -9.42 17.31
N HIS A 413 12.25 -8.13 17.58
CA HIS A 413 11.13 -7.54 18.33
C HIS A 413 10.06 -6.99 17.36
N LEU A 414 8.80 -7.35 17.58
CA LEU A 414 7.67 -6.85 16.79
C LEU A 414 7.40 -5.37 17.08
N LEU A 415 7.49 -4.51 16.05
CA LEU A 415 7.09 -3.10 16.13
C LEU A 415 5.59 -2.94 15.86
N TRP A 416 5.15 -3.49 14.74
CA TRP A 416 3.81 -3.31 14.17
C TRP A 416 3.35 -4.59 13.48
N LYS A 417 2.05 -4.86 13.55
CA LYS A 417 1.37 -5.91 12.78
C LYS A 417 0.04 -5.38 12.26
N ARG A 418 -0.30 -5.73 11.02
CA ARG A 418 -1.55 -5.33 10.39
C ARG A 418 -2.77 -5.86 11.15
N SER A 419 -3.76 -5.01 11.35
CA SER A 419 -5.09 -5.36 11.86
C SER A 419 -5.71 -6.47 11.00
N LYS A 420 -6.24 -7.52 11.64
CA LYS A 420 -7.00 -8.56 10.91
C LYS A 420 -8.15 -7.91 10.11
N PRO A 421 -8.33 -8.26 8.82
CA PRO A 421 -9.45 -7.76 8.02
C PRO A 421 -10.82 -8.01 8.67
N PRO A 422 -11.86 -7.23 8.31
CA PRO A 422 -13.24 -7.54 8.69
C PRO A 422 -13.62 -8.97 8.27
N LYS A 423 -14.35 -9.70 9.13
CA LYS A 423 -14.86 -11.06 8.81
C LYS A 423 -15.74 -11.05 7.56
N ASP A 424 -16.50 -9.99 7.38
CA ASP A 424 -17.30 -9.69 6.19
C ASP A 424 -16.64 -8.52 5.43
N PRO A 425 -15.94 -8.76 4.31
CA PRO A 425 -15.35 -7.69 3.51
C PRO A 425 -16.41 -6.72 2.99
N THR A 426 -16.10 -5.42 3.02
CA THR A 426 -16.96 -4.41 2.37
C THR A 426 -16.73 -4.40 0.86
N ARG A 427 -17.70 -3.92 0.09
CA ARG A 427 -17.57 -3.77 -1.38
C ARG A 427 -16.41 -2.87 -1.85
N TYR A 428 -15.85 -2.05 -0.94
CA TYR A 428 -14.65 -1.22 -1.17
C TYR A 428 -13.40 -1.73 -0.44
N ASN A 429 -13.43 -2.95 0.13
CA ASN A 429 -12.34 -3.57 0.91
C ASN A 429 -11.82 -2.75 2.12
N LEU A 430 -12.62 -1.80 2.63
CA LEU A 430 -12.25 -0.92 3.76
C LEU A 430 -11.77 -1.69 4.99
N THR A 431 -10.74 -1.16 5.67
CA THR A 431 -10.31 -1.65 6.99
C THR A 431 -11.40 -1.43 8.04
N ARG A 432 -11.29 -2.12 9.18
CA ARG A 432 -12.27 -1.95 10.27
C ARG A 432 -12.22 -0.55 10.90
N PHE A 433 -11.10 0.17 10.79
CA PHE A 433 -11.01 1.58 11.16
C PHE A 433 -11.70 2.47 10.12
N ALA A 434 -11.38 2.29 8.84
CA ALA A 434 -11.95 3.04 7.72
C ALA A 434 -13.50 2.95 7.67
N ILE A 435 -14.07 1.79 7.98
CA ILE A 435 -15.52 1.59 8.15
C ILE A 435 -16.14 2.60 9.14
N THR A 436 -15.43 3.01 10.19
CA THR A 436 -15.96 3.93 11.22
C THR A 436 -15.87 5.40 10.83
N MET A 437 -14.99 5.78 9.91
CA MET A 437 -14.65 7.20 9.67
C MET A 437 -15.83 8.03 9.16
N ASN A 438 -16.75 7.41 8.42
CA ASN A 438 -17.95 8.04 7.87
C ASN A 438 -19.25 7.74 8.66
N GLU A 439 -19.14 7.12 9.83
CA GLU A 439 -20.27 6.80 10.70
C GLU A 439 -20.84 8.04 11.39
N LEU A 440 -22.17 8.22 11.34
CA LEU A 440 -22.91 9.17 12.17
C LEU A 440 -23.53 8.44 13.36
N ILE A 441 -22.81 8.40 14.49
CA ILE A 441 -23.36 7.91 15.76
C ILE A 441 -24.43 8.89 16.30
N PRO A 442 -25.40 8.42 17.11
CA PRO A 442 -26.41 9.29 17.74
C PRO A 442 -25.77 10.46 18.51
N GLY A 443 -26.34 11.66 18.36
CA GLY A 443 -25.83 12.88 19.02
C GLY A 443 -24.48 13.41 18.51
N LEU A 444 -23.86 12.80 17.49
CA LEU A 444 -22.68 13.36 16.83
C LEU A 444 -23.07 14.46 15.83
N LYS A 445 -24.16 14.28 15.08
CA LYS A 445 -24.59 15.20 14.00
C LYS A 445 -24.69 16.65 14.51
N ASP A 446 -25.22 16.83 15.70
CA ASP A 446 -25.46 18.12 16.35
C ASP A 446 -24.14 18.79 16.84
N LYS A 447 -23.04 18.03 16.83
CA LYS A 447 -21.67 18.43 17.19
C LYS A 447 -20.71 18.41 15.99
N LEU A 448 -21.24 18.49 14.77
CA LEU A 448 -20.49 18.65 13.52
C LEU A 448 -20.79 20.00 12.88
N PRO A 449 -19.80 20.67 12.26
CA PRO A 449 -20.08 21.80 11.38
C PRO A 449 -20.86 21.31 10.14
N PRO A 450 -21.61 22.19 9.44
CA PRO A 450 -22.29 21.84 8.19
C PRO A 450 -21.32 21.39 7.08
N THR A 451 -20.01 21.61 7.25
CA THR A 451 -18.94 21.25 6.30
C THR A 451 -18.30 19.88 6.56
N ASP A 452 -18.73 19.10 7.57
CA ASP A 452 -18.11 17.80 7.87
C ASP A 452 -18.36 16.76 6.78
N SER A 453 -17.35 15.94 6.44
CA SER A 453 -17.47 14.93 5.36
C SER A 453 -18.62 13.93 5.57
N ARG A 454 -19.04 13.67 6.82
CA ARG A 454 -20.16 12.77 7.12
C ARG A 454 -21.52 13.30 6.68
N LEU A 455 -21.62 14.62 6.46
CA LEU A 455 -22.83 15.30 5.99
C LEU A 455 -22.86 15.45 4.46
N ARG A 456 -21.78 15.05 3.77
CA ARG A 456 -21.64 15.16 2.31
C ARG A 456 -22.61 14.18 1.60
N PRO A 457 -23.57 14.66 0.79
CA PRO A 457 -24.71 13.84 0.34
C PRO A 457 -24.35 12.77 -0.70
N ASP A 458 -23.57 13.09 -1.73
CA ASP A 458 -23.10 12.12 -2.75
C ASP A 458 -22.34 10.95 -2.12
N GLN A 459 -21.48 11.25 -1.14
CA GLN A 459 -20.73 10.28 -0.37
C GLN A 459 -21.63 9.39 0.51
N ARG A 460 -22.75 9.92 1.02
CA ARG A 460 -23.73 9.14 1.80
C ARG A 460 -24.56 8.22 0.90
N CYS A 461 -25.07 8.72 -0.23
CA CYS A 461 -25.75 7.90 -1.24
C CYS A 461 -24.82 6.77 -1.73
N LEU A 462 -23.54 7.06 -2.00
CA LEU A 462 -22.55 6.05 -2.37
C LEU A 462 -22.35 5.01 -1.26
N GLU A 463 -22.35 5.40 0.02
CA GLU A 463 -22.27 4.48 1.16
C GLU A 463 -23.50 3.57 1.31
N ASN A 464 -24.67 4.05 0.91
CA ASN A 464 -25.91 3.27 0.83
C ASN A 464 -26.02 2.44 -0.46
N GLY A 465 -25.13 2.65 -1.44
CA GLY A 465 -25.22 2.02 -2.76
C GLY A 465 -26.38 2.57 -3.60
N GLU A 466 -26.70 3.86 -3.45
CA GLU A 466 -27.61 4.64 -4.29
C GLU A 466 -26.77 5.35 -5.37
N TYR A 467 -26.26 4.62 -6.36
CA TYR A 467 -25.23 5.12 -7.27
C TYR A 467 -25.71 6.23 -8.20
N ASP A 468 -26.93 6.11 -8.75
CA ASP A 468 -27.44 7.14 -9.68
C ASP A 468 -27.82 8.44 -8.93
N MET A 469 -28.25 8.35 -7.67
CA MET A 469 -28.37 9.51 -6.78
C MET A 469 -27.02 10.10 -6.38
N ALA A 470 -26.04 9.25 -6.02
CA ALA A 470 -24.69 9.70 -5.69
C ALA A 470 -24.04 10.44 -6.87
N ASN A 471 -24.24 9.97 -8.10
CA ASN A 471 -23.71 10.62 -9.29
C ASN A 471 -24.37 11.99 -9.54
N SER A 472 -25.68 12.08 -9.32
CA SER A 472 -26.46 13.32 -9.44
C SER A 472 -26.00 14.38 -8.43
N GLU A 473 -25.85 13.99 -7.17
CA GLU A 473 -25.35 14.87 -6.11
C GLU A 473 -23.88 15.26 -6.31
N LYS A 474 -23.02 14.35 -6.81
CA LYS A 474 -21.62 14.67 -7.12
C LYS A 474 -21.53 15.79 -8.16
N LEU A 475 -22.30 15.67 -9.24
CA LEU A 475 -22.35 16.69 -10.30
C LEU A 475 -22.84 18.04 -9.76
N ARG A 476 -23.89 18.04 -8.92
CA ARG A 476 -24.41 19.26 -8.26
C ARG A 476 -23.37 19.93 -7.38
N LEU A 477 -22.63 19.17 -6.56
CA LEU A 477 -21.57 19.71 -5.70
C LEU A 477 -20.37 20.20 -6.50
N GLU A 478 -19.95 19.50 -7.56
CA GLU A 478 -18.87 19.93 -8.44
C GLU A 478 -19.21 21.19 -9.25
N GLU A 479 -20.47 21.34 -9.68
CA GLU A 479 -20.96 22.59 -10.28
C GLU A 479 -20.99 23.72 -9.25
N ARG A 480 -21.58 23.51 -8.06
CA ARG A 480 -21.60 24.50 -6.98
C ARG A 480 -20.18 24.95 -6.60
N GLN A 481 -19.20 24.02 -6.55
CA GLN A 481 -17.80 24.34 -6.30
C GLN A 481 -17.12 25.06 -7.48
N ARG A 482 -17.55 24.86 -8.73
CA ARG A 482 -17.07 25.61 -9.90
C ARG A 482 -17.63 27.04 -9.93
N GLN A 483 -18.92 27.21 -9.61
CA GLN A 483 -19.55 28.53 -9.45
C GLN A 483 -18.91 29.30 -8.28
N ALA A 484 -18.77 28.65 -7.11
CA ALA A 484 -18.10 29.23 -5.95
C ALA A 484 -16.66 29.67 -6.28
N ARG A 485 -15.86 28.84 -6.97
CA ARG A 485 -14.48 29.21 -7.35
C ARG A 485 -14.40 30.50 -8.18
N LYS A 486 -15.30 30.70 -9.15
CA LYS A 486 -15.40 31.96 -9.92
C LYS A 486 -15.72 33.18 -9.05
N MET A 487 -16.42 33.00 -7.93
CA MET A 487 -16.67 34.07 -6.95
C MET A 487 -15.52 34.24 -5.94
N GLN A 488 -14.79 33.15 -5.64
CA GLN A 488 -13.69 33.08 -4.67
C GLN A 488 -12.36 33.64 -5.17
N GLU A 489 -12.24 34.01 -6.45
CA GLU A 489 -11.12 34.82 -6.99
C GLU A 489 -10.94 36.15 -6.24
N ARG A 490 -11.96 36.57 -5.46
CA ARG A 490 -11.90 37.70 -4.52
C ARG A 490 -11.25 37.39 -3.16
N GLY A 491 -10.62 36.22 -3.00
CA GLY A 491 -9.75 35.89 -1.86
C GLY A 491 -10.41 35.06 -0.75
N TRP A 492 -10.91 33.86 -1.07
CA TRP A 492 -11.32 32.89 -0.05
C TRP A 492 -10.16 32.51 0.90
N LYS A 493 -10.51 32.28 2.17
CA LYS A 493 -9.57 31.84 3.22
C LYS A 493 -10.21 30.68 4.01
N PRO A 494 -9.45 29.64 4.39
CA PRO A 494 -9.96 28.61 5.28
C PRO A 494 -10.27 29.17 6.68
N GLN A 495 -11.31 28.64 7.32
CA GLN A 495 -11.87 29.17 8.57
C GLN A 495 -11.02 28.85 9.82
N TRP A 496 -10.35 27.70 9.83
CA TRP A 496 -9.68 27.13 11.01
C TRP A 496 -8.15 27.07 10.89
N PHE A 497 -7.60 27.56 9.78
CA PHE A 497 -6.18 27.50 9.46
C PHE A 497 -5.73 28.79 8.77
N ALA A 498 -4.49 29.21 8.98
CA ALA A 498 -3.92 30.39 8.32
C ALA A 498 -2.62 30.04 7.59
N LYS A 499 -2.46 30.59 6.38
CA LYS A 499 -1.24 30.43 5.58
C LYS A 499 -0.09 31.26 6.16
N GLU A 500 1.10 30.69 6.20
CA GLU A 500 2.32 31.33 6.69
C GLU A 500 2.84 32.41 5.72
N LYS A 501 3.62 33.37 6.23
CA LYS A 501 4.17 34.46 5.41
C LYS A 501 5.41 33.99 4.64
N GLY A 502 5.23 33.70 3.36
CA GLY A 502 6.33 33.39 2.42
C GLY A 502 6.57 31.90 2.16
N GLY A 503 5.86 31.01 2.85
CA GLY A 503 5.78 29.58 2.54
C GLY A 503 4.43 29.20 1.93
N ASP A 504 4.29 27.95 1.49
CA ASP A 504 2.99 27.37 1.08
C ASP A 504 2.20 26.75 2.25
N SER A 505 2.82 26.71 3.43
CA SER A 505 2.41 26.08 4.69
C SER A 505 1.20 26.76 5.39
N TYR A 506 0.33 26.00 6.08
CA TYR A 506 -0.74 26.55 6.94
C TYR A 506 -0.80 25.87 8.33
N HIS A 507 -1.03 26.66 9.38
CA HIS A 507 -1.13 26.20 10.76
C HIS A 507 -2.56 26.33 11.30
N TYR A 508 -2.93 25.52 12.30
CA TYR A 508 -4.19 25.64 13.04
C TYR A 508 -4.19 26.94 13.86
N ILE A 509 -5.31 27.68 13.84
CA ILE A 509 -5.44 28.99 14.53
C ILE A 509 -6.37 28.96 15.76
N GLY A 510 -6.79 27.77 16.20
CA GLY A 510 -7.79 27.64 17.27
C GLY A 510 -9.23 27.78 16.76
N GLY A 511 -10.17 27.83 17.69
CA GLY A 511 -11.58 28.12 17.45
C GLY A 511 -12.46 26.94 17.05
N TYR A 512 -11.94 25.89 16.40
CA TYR A 512 -12.77 24.76 15.95
C TYR A 512 -13.33 23.94 17.13
N TRP A 513 -12.49 23.59 18.10
CA TRP A 513 -12.90 22.81 19.27
C TRP A 513 -13.82 23.62 20.19
N GLU A 514 -13.52 24.90 20.34
CA GLU A 514 -14.24 25.86 21.17
C GLU A 514 -15.59 26.27 20.55
N ALA A 515 -15.73 26.16 19.23
CA ALA A 515 -17.00 26.22 18.50
C ALA A 515 -17.80 24.90 18.68
N ARG A 516 -17.11 23.76 18.58
CA ARG A 516 -17.69 22.42 18.72
C ARG A 516 -18.28 22.16 20.09
N GLU A 517 -17.61 22.57 21.16
CA GLU A 517 -18.11 22.47 22.54
C GLU A 517 -19.40 23.26 22.75
N LYS A 518 -19.55 24.39 22.03
CA LYS A 518 -20.70 25.29 22.13
C LYS A 518 -21.81 24.97 21.11
N GLY A 519 -21.59 24.02 20.20
CA GLY A 519 -22.49 23.71 19.09
C GLY A 519 -22.69 24.88 18.10
N LYS A 520 -21.69 25.78 18.00
CA LYS A 520 -21.81 27.08 17.33
C LYS A 520 -21.07 27.11 16.01
N TRP A 521 -21.82 27.12 14.92
CA TRP A 521 -21.32 26.99 13.54
C TRP A 521 -21.71 28.17 12.65
N GLU A 522 -22.09 29.31 13.22
CA GLU A 522 -22.58 30.51 12.52
C GLU A 522 -21.53 31.09 11.53
N ALA A 523 -20.24 30.78 11.72
CA ALA A 523 -19.15 31.15 10.81
C ALA A 523 -18.85 30.10 9.72
N CYS A 524 -19.51 28.94 9.73
CA CYS A 524 -19.33 27.91 8.72
C CYS A 524 -20.34 28.07 7.58
N PRO A 525 -19.90 28.23 6.32
CA PRO A 525 -20.82 28.25 5.19
C PRO A 525 -21.45 26.85 4.98
N ASP A 526 -22.74 26.80 4.65
CA ASP A 526 -23.34 25.59 4.11
C ASP A 526 -22.85 25.36 2.67
N ILE A 527 -21.96 24.38 2.51
CA ILE A 527 -21.38 23.96 1.23
C ILE A 527 -22.15 22.81 0.56
N PHE A 528 -23.15 22.22 1.22
CA PHE A 528 -23.86 21.02 0.72
C PHE A 528 -25.31 21.28 0.31
N GLY A 529 -26.02 22.24 0.92
CA GLY A 529 -27.40 22.58 0.57
C GLY A 529 -27.60 23.13 -0.85
N HIS A 530 -28.83 23.50 -1.16
CA HIS A 530 -29.20 24.12 -2.43
C HIS A 530 -29.08 25.64 -2.35
N ILE A 531 -28.59 26.28 -3.42
CA ILE A 531 -28.68 27.73 -3.59
C ILE A 531 -30.13 28.04 -3.99
N PRO A 532 -30.84 28.98 -3.32
CA PRO A 532 -32.14 29.45 -3.80
C PRO A 532 -32.01 30.10 -5.18
N CYS A 533 -33.00 29.93 -6.07
CA CYS A 533 -32.98 30.58 -7.40
C CYS A 533 -32.75 32.10 -7.32
N ASP A 534 -33.22 32.75 -6.26
CA ASP A 534 -33.12 34.18 -6.02
C ASP A 534 -31.69 34.65 -5.64
N GLN A 535 -30.69 33.76 -5.69
CA GLN A 535 -29.28 34.03 -5.38
C GLN A 535 -28.31 33.54 -6.48
N MET A 536 -28.81 33.24 -7.68
CA MET A 536 -28.01 32.89 -8.88
C MET A 536 -27.93 34.05 -9.88
#